data_AF-A0A9E3WLE5-F1
#
_entry.id   AF-A0A9E3WLE5-F1
#
_cell.length_a   1.000
_cell.length_b   1.000
_cell.length_c   1.000
_cell.angle_alpha   90.00
_cell.angle_beta   90.00
_cell.angle_gamma   90.00
#
_symmetry.space_group_name_H-M   'P 1'
#
loop_
_entity.id
_entity.type
_entity.pdbx_description
1 polymer ?
#
loop_
_entity_poly.entity_id
_entity_poly.type
_entity_poly.pdbx_seq_one_letter_code
_entity_poly.pdbx_strand_id
1 'polypeptide(L)' 'MTTVADIILLMKEADIARNKVDSLSPDQPLDEQGLDSYDRMTLLTELEERFNVELPNQIANQLKTLDDIVAYLNRSEMN' A
#
# COMPACT_ATOMS: atom_id res chain seq x y z
N MET A 1 -12.50 -0.72 -8.91
CA MET A 1 -11.56 0.42 -8.84
C MET A 1 -11.18 0.55 -7.39
N THR A 2 -9.96 0.15 -7.05
CA THR A 2 -9.39 0.20 -5.71
C THR A 2 -9.25 1.66 -5.28
N THR A 3 -9.48 1.94 -4.01
CA THR A 3 -9.38 3.27 -3.40
C THR A 3 -8.42 3.26 -2.23
N VAL A 4 -7.99 4.43 -1.78
CA VAL A 4 -7.14 4.58 -0.57
C VAL A 4 -7.81 3.93 0.65
N ALA A 5 -9.14 4.02 0.75
CA ALA A 5 -9.89 3.41 1.84
C ALA A 5 -9.76 1.87 1.88
N ASP A 6 -9.70 1.23 0.70
CA ASP A 6 -9.48 -0.22 0.60
C ASP A 6 -8.07 -0.60 1.08
N ILE A 7 -7.07 0.23 0.76
CA ILE A 7 -5.69 0.01 1.22
C ILE A 7 -5.60 0.20 2.74
N ILE A 8 -6.22 1.25 3.28
CA ILE A 8 -6.29 1.48 4.74
C ILE A 8 -6.98 0.30 5.45
N LEU A 9 -8.05 -0.25 4.86
CA LEU A 9 -8.75 -1.41 5.42
C LEU A 9 -7.85 -2.66 5.43
N LEU A 10 -7.14 -2.93 4.33
CA LEU A 10 -6.16 -4.01 4.28
C LEU A 10 -5.06 -3.83 5.32
N MET A 11 -4.53 -2.61 5.46
CA MET A 11 -3.50 -2.30 6.45
C MET A 11 -3.99 -2.57 7.87
N LYS A 12 -5.26 -2.25 8.18
CA LYS A 12 -5.88 -2.57 9.47
C LYS A 12 -6.01 -4.07 9.70
N GLU A 13 -6.45 -4.82 8.69
CA GLU A 13 -6.61 -6.27 8.78
C GLU A 13 -5.27 -6.99 8.99
N ALA A 14 -4.20 -6.46 8.39
CA ALA A 14 -2.83 -6.98 8.51
C ALA A 14 -2.04 -6.41 9.71
N ASP A 15 -2.67 -5.65 10.62
CA ASP A 15 -2.03 -4.97 11.77
C ASP A 15 -0.85 -4.04 11.39
N ILE A 16 -0.87 -3.50 10.17
CA ILE A 16 0.15 -2.59 9.63
C ILE A 16 -0.08 -1.18 10.17
N ALA A 17 0.98 -0.51 10.62
CA ALA A 17 0.92 0.85 11.15
C ALA A 17 -0.09 1.04 12.31
N ARG A 18 -0.54 -0.07 12.95
CA ARG A 18 -1.42 -0.18 14.15
C ARG A 18 -2.29 1.02 14.47
N ASN A 19 -1.71 2.03 15.13
CA ASN A 19 -2.42 3.19 15.69
C ASN A 19 -2.41 4.44 14.79
N LYS A 20 -1.73 4.38 13.64
CA LYS A 20 -1.48 5.51 12.75
C LYS A 20 -2.16 5.37 11.39
N VAL A 21 -2.64 4.18 11.03
CA VAL A 21 -3.22 3.88 9.72
C VAL A 21 -4.36 4.84 9.33
N ASP A 22 -5.16 5.28 10.31
CA ASP A 22 -6.25 6.24 10.11
C ASP A 22 -5.80 7.69 9.89
N SER A 23 -4.55 8.01 10.24
CA SER A 23 -3.96 9.34 10.11
C SER A 23 -3.04 9.47 8.89
N LEU A 24 -2.93 8.42 8.07
CA LEU A 24 -2.07 8.43 6.89
C LEU A 24 -2.63 9.36 5.82
N SER A 25 -1.77 10.24 5.34
CA SER A 25 -1.98 11.11 4.19
C SER A 25 -1.60 10.33 2.91
N PRO A 26 -2.52 10.20 1.95
CA PRO A 26 -2.32 9.35 0.79
C PRO A 26 -1.32 9.89 -0.23
N ASP A 27 -1.07 11.20 -0.20
CA ASP A 27 -0.15 11.95 -1.06
C ASP A 27 1.26 12.07 -0.47
N GLN A 28 1.46 11.63 0.77
CA GLN A 28 2.74 11.72 1.47
C GLN A 28 3.50 10.39 1.44
N PRO A 29 4.85 10.41 1.44
CA PRO A 29 5.65 9.19 1.53
C PRO A 29 5.34 8.41 2.81
N LEU A 30 5.14 7.09 2.70
CA LEU A 30 4.79 6.23 3.82
C LEU A 30 5.90 6.14 4.89
N ASP A 31 7.16 6.18 4.46
CA ASP A 31 8.35 6.19 5.32
C ASP A 31 8.43 7.47 6.18
N GLU A 32 8.08 8.63 5.61
CA GLU A 32 8.00 9.90 6.35
C GLU A 32 6.85 9.93 7.37
N GLN A 33 5.83 9.09 7.17
CA GLN A 33 4.69 8.93 8.06
C GLN A 33 4.91 7.90 9.17
N GLY A 34 6.09 7.27 9.17
CA GLY A 34 6.53 6.34 10.21
C GLY A 34 6.11 4.89 9.97
N LEU A 35 5.89 4.50 8.71
CA LEU A 35 5.94 3.08 8.31
C LEU A 35 7.40 2.67 8.19
N ASP A 36 7.78 1.63 8.92
CA ASP A 36 9.13 1.08 8.82
C ASP A 36 9.27 0.09 7.64
N SER A 37 10.46 -0.47 7.47
CA SER A 37 10.72 -1.45 6.41
C SER A 37 9.89 -2.73 6.54
N TYR A 38 9.51 -3.11 7.76
CA TYR A 38 8.70 -4.30 8.01
C TYR A 38 7.24 -4.04 7.64
N ASP A 39 6.68 -2.91 8.08
CA ASP A 39 5.34 -2.45 7.68
C ASP A 39 5.22 -2.37 6.15
N ARG A 40 6.24 -1.82 5.47
CA ARG A 40 6.27 -1.74 4.01
C ARG A 40 6.31 -3.10 3.35
N MET A 41 7.13 -4.04 3.86
CA MET A 41 7.23 -5.38 3.29
C MET A 41 5.90 -6.14 3.43
N THR A 42 5.29 -6.10 4.62
CA THR A 42 3.98 -6.71 4.85
C THR A 42 2.92 -6.09 3.95
N LEU A 43 2.88 -4.75 3.82
CA LEU A 43 1.95 -4.08 2.91
C LEU A 43 2.09 -4.60 1.48
N LEU A 44 3.31 -4.67 0.95
CA LEU A 44 3.53 -5.15 -0.41
C LEU A 44 3.04 -6.59 -0.60
N THR A 45 3.35 -7.49 0.33
CA THR A 45 2.90 -8.89 0.26
C THR A 45 1.37 -9.01 0.32
N GLU A 46 0.72 -8.30 1.24
CA GLU A 46 -0.75 -8.31 1.36
C GLU A 46 -1.43 -7.74 0.11
N LEU A 47 -0.81 -6.75 -0.55
CA LEU A 47 -1.31 -6.21 -1.82
C LEU A 47 -1.21 -7.25 -2.95
N GLU A 48 -0.07 -7.94 -3.08
CA GLU A 48 0.10 -9.01 -4.06
C GLU A 48 -0.93 -10.13 -3.87
N GLU A 49 -1.12 -10.58 -2.63
CA GLU A 49 -2.05 -11.66 -2.32
C GLU A 49 -3.51 -11.24 -2.51
N ARG A 50 -3.90 -10.05 -2.06
CA ARG A 50 -5.31 -9.61 -2.09
C ARG A 50 -5.79 -9.20 -3.47
N PHE A 51 -4.92 -8.57 -4.25
CA PHE A 51 -5.25 -8.11 -5.60
C PHE A 51 -4.74 -9.07 -6.69
N ASN A 52 -4.07 -10.17 -6.31
CA ASN A 52 -3.49 -11.15 -7.23
C ASN A 52 -2.60 -10.47 -8.29
N VAL A 53 -1.76 -9.53 -7.84
CA VAL A 53 -0.81 -8.76 -8.66
C VAL A 53 0.62 -9.16 -8.32
N GLU A 54 1.55 -8.94 -9.25
CA GLU A 54 2.99 -9.06 -8.96
C GLU A 54 3.60 -7.67 -8.78
N LEU A 55 4.25 -7.43 -7.64
CA LEU A 55 4.95 -6.20 -7.32
C LEU A 55 6.47 -6.43 -7.39
N PRO A 56 7.07 -6.40 -8.59
CA PRO A 56 8.51 -6.54 -8.73
C PRO A 56 9.23 -5.40 -8.00
N ASN A 57 10.42 -5.69 -7.47
CA ASN A 57 11.24 -4.74 -6.70
C ASN A 57 11.41 -3.35 -7.36
N GLN A 58 11.47 -3.30 -8.70
CA GLN A 58 11.57 -2.03 -9.43
C GLN A 58 10.33 -1.14 -9.24
N ILE A 59 9.14 -1.73 -9.24
CA ILE A 59 7.87 -1.05 -9.01
C ILE A 59 7.69 -0.76 -7.52
N ALA A 60 7.96 -1.73 -6.64
CA ALA A 60 7.82 -1.54 -5.19
C ALA A 60 8.64 -0.35 -4.65
N ASN A 61 9.81 -0.07 -5.26
CA ASN A 61 10.61 1.12 -4.93
C ASN A 61 10.04 2.45 -5.45
N GLN A 62 9.16 2.40 -6.44
CA GLN A 62 8.43 3.56 -6.97
C GLN A 62 7.15 3.84 -6.18
N LEU A 63 6.56 2.83 -5.55
CA LEU A 63 5.38 2.97 -4.68
C LEU A 63 5.79 3.59 -3.33
N LYS A 64 5.73 4.92 -3.27
CA LYS A 64 6.10 5.69 -2.06
C LYS A 64 4.88 6.15 -1.28
N THR A 65 3.77 6.40 -1.96
CA THR A 65 2.55 6.96 -1.38
C THR A 65 1.37 5.98 -1.53
N LEU A 66 0.28 6.19 -0.79
CA LEU A 66 -0.93 5.37 -0.97
C LEU A 66 -1.56 5.63 -2.35
N ASP A 67 -1.47 6.87 -2.85
CA ASP A 67 -1.94 7.23 -4.18
C ASP A 67 -1.20 6.47 -5.28
N ASP A 68 0.13 6.30 -5.16
CA ASP A 68 0.92 5.50 -6.11
C ASP A 68 0.44 4.04 -6.15
N ILE A 69 0.19 3.46 -4.97
CA ILE A 69 -0.29 2.08 -4.82
C ILE A 69 -1.67 1.94 -5.48
N VAL A 70 -2.60 2.83 -5.16
CA VAL A 70 -3.95 2.83 -5.72
C VAL A 70 -3.91 2.99 -7.24
N ALA A 71 -3.09 3.90 -7.75
CA ALA A 71 -2.92 4.11 -9.18
C ALA A 71 -2.36 2.87 -9.88
N TYR A 72 -1.39 2.19 -9.26
CA TYR A 72 -0.82 0.96 -9.78
C TYR A 72 -1.85 -0.17 -9.82
N LEU A 73 -2.55 -0.43 -8.71
CA LEU A 73 -3.54 -1.51 -8.63
C LEU A 73 -4.67 -1.29 -9.62
N ASN A 74 -5.18 -0.07 -9.74
CA ASN A 74 -6.21 0.26 -10.73
C ASN A 74 -5.73 0.04 -12.17
N ARG A 75 -4.43 0.20 -12.45
CA ARG A 75 -3.87 -0.08 -13.77
C ARG A 75 -3.74 -1.58 -14.03
N SER A 76 -3.37 -2.35 -13.02
CA SER A 76 -3.22 -3.80 -13.10
C SER A 76 -4.56 -4.53 -13.23
N GLU A 77 -5.62 -4.04 -12.55
CA GLU A 77 -6.99 -4.54 -12.66
C GLU A 77 -7.63 -4.34 -14.05
N MET A 78 -7.09 -3.43 -14.86
CA MET A 78 -7.60 -3.12 -16.21
C MET A 78 -7.01 -4.00 -17.32
N ASN A 79 -6.23 -5.02 -16.97
CA ASN A 79 -5.45 -5.83 -17.91
C ASN A 79 -5.77 -7.32 -17.79
#